data_AF-A0A532VBB1-F1
#
_entry.id   AF-A0A532VBB1-F1
#
_cell.length_a   1.000
_cell.length_b   1.000
_cell.length_c   1.000
_cell.angle_alpha   90.00
_cell.angle_beta   90.00
_cell.angle_gamma   90.00
#
_symmetry.space_group_name_H-M   'P 1'
#
loop_
_entity.id
_entity.type
_entity.pdbx_description
1 polymer ?
#
loop_
_entity_poly.entity_id
_entity_poly.type
_entity_poly.pdbx_seq_one_letter_code
_entity_poly.pdbx_strand_id
1 'polypeptide(L)' 'MVSCRPEDFNQIRDLAHKNKAPLAKLGKIEGDKLIICRNEKKIIDIGLDELEKLWRRELSRHIQA' A
#
# COMPACT_ATOMS: atom_id res chain seq x y z
N MET A 1 8.16 0.07 -2.04
CA MET A 1 6.92 -0.12 -2.82
C MET A 1 6.85 1.00 -3.84
N VAL A 2 6.44 0.73 -5.08
CA VAL A 2 6.34 1.75 -6.14
C VAL A 2 4.93 1.74 -6.70
N SER A 3 4.45 2.90 -7.14
CA SER A 3 3.22 3.05 -7.91
C SER A 3 3.55 3.45 -9.35
N CYS A 4 2.67 3.09 -10.28
CA CYS A 4 2.77 3.45 -11.69
C CYS A 4 1.37 3.66 -12.26
N ARG A 5 1.28 4.28 -13.44
CA ARG A 5 0.02 4.30 -14.17
C ARG A 5 -0.29 2.88 -14.66
N PRO A 6 -1.57 2.47 -14.76
CA PRO A 6 -1.94 1.14 -15.20
C PRO A 6 -1.31 0.73 -16.54
N GLU A 7 -1.21 1.65 -17.48
CA GLU A 7 -0.61 1.47 -18.81
C GLU A 7 0.89 1.17 -18.78
N ASP A 8 1.61 1.62 -17.75
CA ASP A 8 3.05 1.43 -17.62
C ASP A 8 3.44 0.10 -16.96
N PHE A 9 2.47 -0.62 -16.37
CA PHE A 9 2.74 -1.82 -15.57
C PHE A 9 3.49 -2.90 -16.36
N ASN A 10 3.14 -3.10 -17.63
CA ASN A 10 3.79 -4.11 -18.48
C ASN A 10 5.27 -3.77 -18.70
N GLN A 11 5.62 -2.49 -18.90
CA GLN A 11 7.01 -2.07 -19.07
C GLN A 11 7.84 -2.33 -17.80
N ILE A 12 7.27 -2.06 -16.62
CA ILE A 12 7.91 -2.34 -15.33
C ILE A 12 8.10 -3.84 -15.12
N ARG A 13 7.09 -4.65 -15.47
CA ARG A 13 7.18 -6.12 -15.40
C ARG A 13 8.30 -6.65 -16.30
N ASP A 14 8.39 -6.16 -17.52
CA ASP A 14 9.38 -6.62 -18.49
C ASP A 14 10.80 -6.20 -18.03
N LEU A 15 10.94 -5.00 -17.45
CA LEU A 15 12.18 -4.55 -16.82
C LEU A 15 12.56 -5.43 -15.60
N ALA A 16 11.63 -5.74 -14.71
CA ALA A 16 11.87 -6.59 -13.56
C ALA A 16 12.30 -7.99 -13.98
N HIS A 17 11.63 -8.57 -14.99
CA HIS A 17 11.96 -9.88 -15.56
C HIS A 17 13.38 -9.89 -16.15
N LYS A 18 13.73 -8.87 -16.96
CA LYS A 18 15.07 -8.71 -17.54
C LYS A 18 16.17 -8.68 -16.46
N ASN A 19 15.89 -8.04 -15.33
CA ASN A 19 16.83 -7.90 -14.22
C ASN A 19 16.75 -9.03 -13.19
N LYS A 20 15.94 -10.08 -13.43
CA LYS A 20 15.67 -11.16 -12.47
C LYS A 20 15.22 -10.64 -11.10
N ALA A 21 14.53 -9.50 -11.09
CA ALA A 21 14.02 -8.87 -9.88
C ALA A 21 12.61 -9.44 -9.57
N PRO A 22 12.34 -9.88 -8.32
CA PRO A 22 11.00 -10.28 -7.92
C PRO A 22 10.02 -9.12 -8.04
N LEU A 23 8.86 -9.36 -8.66
CA LEU A 23 7.80 -8.38 -8.80
C LEU A 23 6.46 -9.02 -8.43
N ALA A 24 5.69 -8.31 -7.60
CA ALA A 24 4.31 -8.67 -7.26
C ALA A 24 3.41 -7.44 -7.40
N LYS A 25 2.26 -7.61 -8.07
CA LYS A 25 1.21 -6.58 -8.11
C LYS A 25 0.40 -6.66 -6.82
N LEU A 26 0.54 -5.65 -5.97
CA LEU A 26 -0.17 -5.60 -4.68
C LEU A 26 -1.62 -5.11 -4.82
N GLY A 27 -1.89 -4.21 -5.77
CA GLY A 27 -3.22 -3.62 -5.94
C GLY A 27 -3.19 -2.35 -6.76
N LYS A 28 -4.08 -1.43 -6.41
CA LYS A 28 -4.24 -0.09 -7.00
C LYS A 28 -4.37 0.95 -5.89
N ILE A 29 -4.11 2.21 -6.22
CA ILE A 29 -4.32 3.35 -5.31
C ILE A 29 -5.62 4.02 -5.73
N GLU A 30 -6.55 4.14 -4.79
CA GLU A 30 -7.85 4.80 -4.99
C GLU A 30 -8.45 5.23 -3.65
N GLY A 31 -9.32 6.24 -3.69
CA GLY A 31 -10.13 6.65 -2.54
C GLY A 31 -9.34 7.14 -1.32
N ASP A 32 -9.97 6.98 -0.16
CA ASP A 32 -9.58 7.53 1.15
C ASP A 32 -9.48 6.45 2.23
N LYS A 33 -9.26 5.19 1.83
CA LYS A 33 -9.18 4.03 2.73
C LYS A 33 -7.98 3.15 2.44
N LEU A 34 -7.42 2.56 3.48
CA LEU A 34 -6.53 1.41 3.38
C LEU A 34 -7.36 0.13 3.45
N ILE A 35 -7.37 -0.63 2.37
CA ILE A 35 -8.04 -1.92 2.28
C ILE A 35 -6.99 -3.00 2.02
N ILE A 36 -6.93 -4.01 2.89
CA ILE A 36 -6.09 -5.20 2.69
C ILE A 36 -7.01 -6.41 2.64
N CYS A 37 -6.89 -7.18 1.57
CA CYS A 37 -7.67 -8.40 1.34
C CYS A 37 -6.77 -9.65 1.39
N ARG A 38 -7.32 -10.75 1.91
CA ARG A 38 -6.74 -12.09 1.81
C ARG A 38 -7.81 -13.05 1.31
N ASN A 39 -7.55 -13.73 0.20
CA ASN A 39 -8.51 -14.62 -0.46
C ASN A 39 -9.87 -13.93 -0.63
N GLU A 40 -9.86 -12.72 -1.23
CA GLU A 40 -11.05 -11.89 -1.48
C GLU A 40 -11.76 -11.34 -0.22
N LYS A 41 -11.42 -11.82 0.97
CA LYS A 41 -11.93 -11.30 2.23
C LYS A 41 -11.13 -10.09 2.69
N LYS A 42 -11.82 -8.97 2.95
CA LYS A 42 -11.23 -7.80 3.61
C LYS A 42 -10.82 -8.15 5.03
N ILE A 43 -9.51 -8.04 5.32
CA ILE A 43 -8.95 -8.23 6.66
C ILE A 43 -8.64 -6.90 7.33
N ILE A 44 -8.38 -5.85 6.56
CA ILE A 44 -8.27 -4.46 7.02
C ILE A 44 -9.12 -3.62 6.07
N ASP A 45 -9.95 -2.75 6.65
CA ASP A 45 -10.74 -1.72 5.97
C ASP A 45 -10.82 -0.53 6.93
N ILE A 46 -9.92 0.44 6.77
CA ILE A 46 -9.78 1.60 7.67
C ILE A 46 -9.67 2.89 6.85
N GLY A 47 -10.33 3.95 7.30
CA GLY A 47 -10.21 5.28 6.71
C GLY A 47 -8.83 5.89 6.96
N LEU A 48 -8.29 6.63 6.00
CA LEU A 48 -6.99 7.28 6.14
C LEU A 48 -6.98 8.29 7.31
N ASP A 49 -8.06 9.03 7.52
CA ASP A 49 -8.21 9.96 8.65
C ASP A 49 -8.11 9.26 10.01
N GLU A 50 -8.74 8.07 10.12
CA GLU A 50 -8.70 7.27 11.34
C GLU A 50 -7.30 6.69 11.56
N LEU A 51 -6.71 6.15 10.49
CA LEU A 51 -5.35 5.62 10.51
C LEU A 51 -4.34 6.69 10.92
N GLU A 52 -4.45 7.91 10.38
CA GLU A 52 -3.59 9.04 10.73
C GLU A 52 -3.74 9.44 12.21
N LYS A 53 -4.99 9.53 12.71
CA LYS A 53 -5.25 9.84 14.12
C LYS A 53 -4.62 8.82 15.06
N LEU A 54 -4.77 7.53 14.76
CA LEU A 54 -4.18 6.44 15.55
C LEU A 54 -2.65 6.54 15.54
N TRP A 55 -2.04 6.72 14.37
CA TRP A 55 -0.60 6.83 14.23
C TRP A 55 -0.02 8.03 15.00
N ARG A 56 -0.63 9.22 14.86
CA ARG A 56 -0.19 10.44 15.57
C ARG A 56 -0.33 10.33 17.09
N ARG A 57 -1.42 9.73 17.57
CA ARG A 57 -1.64 9.52 19.01
C ARG A 57 -0.53 8.65 19.61
N GLU A 58 -0.21 7.53 18.96
CA GLU A 58 0.83 6.62 19.46
C GLU A 58 2.23 7.23 19.35
N LEU A 59 2.54 8.01 18.31
CA LEU A 59 3.80 8.75 18.24
C LEU A 59 3.95 9.75 19.39
N SER A 60 2.90 10.52 19.67
CA SER A 60 2.92 11.55 20.72
C SER A 60 3.19 10.93 22.10
N ARG A 61 2.63 9.74 22.36
CA ARG A 61 2.85 8.99 23.60
C ARG A 61 4.33 8.60 23.83
N HIS A 62 5.09 8.37 22.76
CA HIS A 62 6.50 7.97 22.87
C HIS A 62 7.48 9.14 22.80
N ILE A 63 7.07 10.28 22.24
CA ILE A 63 7.92 11.50 22.17
C ILE A 63 7.83 12.32 23.46
N GLN A 64 6.74 12.20 24.22
CA GLN A 64 6.56 12.89 25.51
C GLN A 64 6.95 12.05 26.74
N ALA A 65 7.56 10.88 26.53
CA ALA A 65 8.04 9.98 27.58
C ALA A 65 9.54 10.16 27.85
#